data_AF-A0A285EBT7-F1
#
_entry.id   AF-A0A285EBT7-F1
#
_cell.length_a   1.000
_cell.length_b   1.000
_cell.length_c   1.000
_cell.angle_alpha   90.00
_cell.angle_beta   90.00
_cell.angle_gamma   90.00
#
_symmetry.space_group_name_H-M   'P 1'
#
loop_
_entity.id
_entity.type
_entity.pdbx_description
1 polymer ?
#
loop_
_entity_poly.entity_id
_entity_poly.type
_entity_poly.pdbx_seq_one_letter_code
_entity_poly.pdbx_strand_id
1 'polypeptide(L)' 'MQSVYGRPVVELGQGGSIPLCSVLAATHPRAEITLMGVEEPLSSIHPPDESVDAKEIADMALTEALFLQEHAAAPR' A
#
# COMPACT_ATOMS: atom_id res chain seq x y z
N MET A 1 7.05 -2.74 6.73
CA MET A 1 7.57 -2.93 5.35
C MET A 1 9.00 -3.46 5.34
N GLN A 2 10.02 -2.71 5.76
CA GLN A 2 11.41 -3.19 5.73
C GLN A 2 11.65 -4.45 6.56
N SER A 3 10.96 -4.60 7.69
CA SER A 3 10.99 -5.81 8.53
C SER A 3 10.46 -7.08 7.85
N VAL A 4 9.57 -6.93 6.87
CA VAL A 4 8.96 -8.05 6.14
C VAL A 4 9.68 -8.31 4.82
N TYR A 5 9.92 -7.25 4.04
CA TYR A 5 10.51 -7.34 2.69
C TYR A 5 12.04 -7.29 2.67
N GLY A 6 12.69 -6.97 3.79
CA GLY A 6 14.15 -6.85 3.89
C GLY A 6 14.76 -5.70 3.05
N ARG A 7 13.93 -4.79 2.54
CA ARG A 7 14.32 -3.68 1.65
C ARG A 7 13.71 -2.35 2.13
N PRO A 8 14.38 -1.22 1.86
CA PRO A 8 13.80 0.10 2.17
C PRO A 8 12.48 0.33 1.42
N VAL A 9 11.58 1.07 2.06
CA VAL A 9 10.36 1.58 1.42
C VAL A 9 10.75 2.60 0.35
N VAL A 10 10.00 2.60 -0.75
CA VAL A 10 10.13 3.60 -1.82
C VAL A 10 8.80 4.31 -2.01
N GLU A 11 8.88 5.61 -2.31
CA GLU A 11 7.73 6.39 -2.75
C GLU A 11 7.60 6.26 -4.27
N LEU A 12 6.41 5.91 -4.74
CA LEU A 12 6.12 5.70 -6.16
C LEU A 12 4.95 6.60 -6.58
N GLY A 13 5.11 7.31 -7.70
CA GLY A 13 3.98 7.91 -8.40
C GLY A 13 3.28 6.88 -9.28
N GLN A 14 1.95 6.84 -9.26
CA GLN A 14 1.13 5.95 -10.06
C GLN A 14 0.37 6.75 -11.13
N GLY A 15 0.36 6.27 -12.38
CA GLY A 15 -0.26 6.96 -13.52
C GLY A 15 -1.78 6.75 -13.64
N GLY A 16 -2.31 5.74 -12.97
CA GLY A 16 -3.72 5.45 -12.84
C GLY A 16 -4.39 6.34 -11.79
N SER A 17 -5.71 6.43 -11.90
CA SER A 17 -6.53 7.25 -11.00
C SER A 17 -7.15 6.40 -9.90
N ILE A 18 -7.03 6.85 -8.64
CA ILE A 18 -7.85 6.36 -7.52
C ILE A 18 -8.70 7.55 -7.05
N PRO A 19 -9.93 7.74 -7.60
CA PRO A 19 -10.73 8.95 -7.37
C PRO A 19 -11.03 9.23 -5.90
N LEU A 20 -11.13 8.17 -5.09
CA LEU A 20 -11.36 8.28 -3.65
C LEU A 20 -10.26 9.09 -2.94
N CYS A 21 -9.00 8.97 -3.37
CA CYS A 21 -7.90 9.74 -2.77
C CYS A 21 -8.10 11.25 -2.97
N SER A 22 -8.52 11.67 -4.16
CA SER A 22 -8.82 13.09 -4.44
C SER A 22 -10.00 13.58 -3.62
N VAL A 23 -11.06 12.76 -3.47
CA VAL A 23 -12.22 13.10 -2.63
C VAL A 23 -11.82 13.23 -1.16
N LEU A 24 -11.03 12.28 -0.63
CA LEU A 24 -10.56 12.31 0.76
C LEU A 24 -9.63 13.50 1.01
N ALA A 25 -8.70 13.80 0.11
CA ALA A 25 -7.81 14.95 0.23
C ALA A 25 -8.58 16.28 0.26
N ALA A 26 -9.63 16.41 -0.56
CA ALA A 26 -10.49 17.59 -0.56
C ALA A 26 -11.37 17.69 0.69
N THR A 27 -11.93 16.55 1.14
CA THR A 27 -12.89 16.51 2.27
C THR A 27 -12.20 16.62 3.63
N HIS A 28 -10.99 16.07 3.75
CA HIS A 28 -10.20 16.01 4.98
C HIS A 28 -8.77 16.51 4.73
N PRO A 29 -8.56 17.81 4.49
CA PRO A 29 -7.27 18.36 4.07
C PRO A 29 -6.15 18.28 5.12
N ARG A 30 -6.48 17.86 6.34
CA ARG A 30 -5.51 17.63 7.42
C ARG A 30 -5.20 16.15 7.65
N ALA A 31 -5.88 15.24 6.95
CA ALA A 31 -5.60 13.83 7.05
C ALA A 31 -4.41 13.49 6.15
N GLU A 32 -3.49 12.67 6.65
CA GLU A 32 -2.50 12.01 5.82
C GLU A 32 -3.17 10.85 5.08
N ILE A 33 -2.77 10.63 3.82
CA ILE A 33 -3.29 9.55 2.98
C ILE A 33 -2.08 8.77 2.45
N THR A 34 -2.02 7.49 2.79
CA THR A 34 -1.03 6.55 2.28
C THR A 34 -1.74 5.45 1.50
N LEU A 35 -1.20 5.12 0.33
CA LEU A 35 -1.62 3.97 -0.45
C LEU A 35 -0.56 2.89 -0.32
N MET A 36 -1.01 1.67 0.01
CA MET A 36 -0.19 0.47 0.04
C MET A 36 -1.05 -0.71 -0.41
N GLY A 37 -0.43 -1.70 -1.04
CA GLY A 37 -1.12 -2.85 -1.58
C GLY A 37 -0.20 -3.68 -2.46
N VAL A 38 -0.76 -4.73 -3.05
CA VAL A 38 -0.05 -5.65 -3.94
C VAL A 38 -0.08 -5.13 -5.38
N GLU A 39 1.10 -4.91 -5.96
CA GLU A 39 1.28 -4.49 -7.37
C GLU A 39 2.68 -4.92 -7.83
N GLU A 40 2.99 -6.21 -7.64
CA GLU A 40 4.28 -6.73 -8.10
C GLU A 40 4.35 -6.74 -9.64
N PRO A 41 5.54 -6.70 -10.26
CA PRO A 41 5.69 -6.44 -11.70
C PRO A 41 4.92 -7.39 -12.64
N LEU A 42 4.64 -8.63 -12.22
CA LEU A 42 3.92 -9.63 -13.00
C LEU A 42 2.41 -9.60 -12.77
N SER A 43 1.92 -8.73 -11.88
CA SER A 43 0.53 -8.80 -11.43
C SER A 43 -0.45 -8.54 -12.56
N SER A 44 -0.05 -7.77 -13.58
CA SER A 44 -0.81 -7.58 -14.82
C SER A 44 -2.28 -7.24 -14.53
N ILE A 45 -2.50 -6.19 -13.73
CA ILE A 45 -3.82 -5.78 -13.26
C ILE A 45 -4.66 -5.28 -14.44
N HIS A 46 -5.83 -5.89 -14.66
CA HIS A 46 -6.79 -5.71 -15.77
C HIS A 46 -6.57 -6.50 -17.08
N PRO A 47 -5.38 -7.10 -17.34
CA PRO A 47 -5.23 -8.19 -18.32
C PRO A 47 -5.87 -9.56 -17.96
N PRO A 48 -6.07 -10.45 -18.96
CA PRO A 48 -6.61 -11.80 -18.73
C PRO A 48 -5.74 -12.72 -17.86
N ASP A 49 -4.43 -12.48 -17.82
CA ASP A 49 -3.44 -13.21 -17.04
C ASP A 49 -3.08 -12.50 -15.73
N GLU A 50 -3.98 -11.64 -15.24
CA GLU A 50 -3.87 -11.01 -13.92
C GLU A 50 -3.58 -12.06 -12.84
N SER A 51 -2.57 -11.79 -12.02
CA SER A 51 -2.14 -12.67 -10.95
C SER A 51 -1.57 -11.88 -9.78
N VAL A 52 -1.38 -12.54 -8.65
CA VAL A 52 -0.61 -11.98 -7.53
C VAL A 52 0.15 -13.15 -6.90
N ASP A 53 1.42 -12.94 -6.57
CA ASP A 53 2.18 -13.93 -5.82
C ASP A 53 1.55 -14.14 -4.43
N ALA A 54 1.30 -15.40 -4.06
CA ALA A 54 0.72 -15.74 -2.76
C ALA A 54 1.59 -15.25 -1.58
N LYS A 55 2.91 -15.20 -1.75
CA LYS A 55 3.84 -14.61 -0.79
C LYS A 55 3.67 -13.10 -0.72
N GLU A 56 3.45 -12.42 -1.84
CA GLU A 56 3.20 -10.97 -1.84
C GLU A 56 1.95 -10.62 -1.03
N ILE A 57 0.89 -11.41 -1.17
CA ILE A 57 -0.34 -11.26 -0.35
C ILE A 57 -0.02 -11.42 1.14
N ALA A 58 0.72 -12.48 1.52
CA ALA A 58 1.04 -12.75 2.91
C ALA A 58 1.95 -11.67 3.52
N ASP A 59 2.96 -11.24 2.78
CA ASP A 59 3.93 -10.22 3.22
C ASP A 59 3.27 -8.83 3.33
N MET A 60 2.39 -8.48 2.39
CA MET A 60 1.65 -7.21 2.45
C MET A 60 0.66 -7.20 3.62
N ALA A 61 -0.08 -8.29 3.85
CA ALA A 61 -0.99 -8.40 4.98
C ALA A 61 -0.25 -8.29 6.33
N LEU A 62 0.91 -8.93 6.47
CA LEU A 62 1.75 -8.80 7.67
C LEU A 62 2.25 -7.36 7.82
N THR A 63 2.64 -6.73 6.73
CA THR A 63 3.08 -5.33 6.71
C THR A 63 1.98 -4.37 7.17
N GLU A 64 0.74 -4.52 6.68
CA GLU A 64 -0.41 -3.71 7.10
C GLU A 64 -0.71 -3.90 8.59
N ALA A 65 -0.69 -5.14 9.07
CA ALA A 65 -0.92 -5.44 10.47
C ALA A 65 0.14 -4.80 11.39
N LEU A 66 1.43 -4.91 11.02
CA LEU A 66 2.52 -4.28 11.76
C LEU A 66 2.41 -2.75 11.71
N PHE A 67 2.10 -2.17 10.55
CA PHE A 67 1.90 -0.72 10.43
C PHE A 67 0.82 -0.23 11.38
N LEU A 68 -0.35 -0.88 11.43
CA LEU A 68 -1.43 -0.48 12.33
C LEU A 68 -1.02 -0.60 13.81
N GLN A 69 -0.32 -1.67 14.19
CA GLN A 69 0.16 -1.85 15.57
C GLN A 69 1.20 -0.80 15.97
N GLU A 70 2.21 -0.58 15.12
CA GLU A 70 3.29 0.37 15.37
C GLU A 70 2.78 1.81 15.35
N HIS A 71 1.92 2.16 14.39
CA HIS A 71 1.33 3.48 14.29
C HIS A 71 0.42 3.80 15.48
N ALA A 72 -0.36 2.83 15.97
CA ALA A 72 -1.17 3.00 17.16
C ALA A 72 -0.33 3.17 18.44
N ALA A 73 0.88 2.60 18.48
CA ALA A 73 1.81 2.71 19.60
C ALA A 73 2.73 3.94 19.53
N ALA A 74 2.85 4.57 18.36
CA ALA A 74 3.70 5.73 18.17
C ALA A 74 3.22 6.94 19.02
N PRO A 75 4.14 7.71 19.61
CA PRO A 75 3.78 8.97 20.27
C PRO A 75 3.08 9.90 19.30
N ARG A 76 2.06 10.62 19.78
CA ARG A 76 1.37 11.68 19.03
C ARG A 76 2.18 12.96 18.98
#